data_AF-A0A2T1ELZ5-F1
#
_entry.id   AF-A0A2T1ELZ5-F1
#
_cell.length_a   1.000
_cell.length_b   1.000
_cell.length_c   1.000
_cell.angle_alpha   90.00
_cell.angle_beta   90.00
_cell.angle_gamma   90.00
#
_symmetry.space_group_name_H-M   'P 1'
#
loop_
_entity.id
_entity.type
_entity.pdbx_description
1 polymer ?
#
loop_
_entity_poly.entity_id
_entity_poly.type
_entity_poly.pdbx_seq_one_letter_code
_entity_poly.pdbx_strand_id
1 'polypeptide(L)'
;MMVPVLADQVFILQQVVQLLLAQAEAPHDSNLVLQLALTELVKQVMRSFAQTTAVEALQGHLLHQAVQTTHQLLQAQVGTTGLPCDLAPYFERIYRSQHEVAQAMTELSWRLVQTESEVFRARTIVDTAPVPFGVTPLGIHAIPEGLLAEPLQPCGLQREVLQRDYAVRGLHFPWEVTVQGLTCIVESDGSLITFLEGLSPAQVLQAGTSFELLARDLYVPLVVAP
;
A
#
# COMPACT_ATOMS: atom_id res chain seq x y z
N MET A 1 -15.18 11.72 11.67
CA MET A 1 -15.39 10.90 10.48
C MET A 1 -14.25 9.91 10.44
N MET A 2 -14.54 8.67 10.82
CA MET A 2 -13.60 7.57 10.75
C MET A 2 -13.49 7.14 9.28
N VAL A 3 -12.29 7.21 8.71
CA VAL A 3 -12.04 6.70 7.36
C VAL A 3 -11.54 5.26 7.48
N PRO A 4 -12.24 4.26 6.91
CA PRO A 4 -11.72 2.90 6.89
C PRO A 4 -10.53 2.83 5.94
N VAL A 5 -9.40 2.37 6.44
CA VAL A 5 -8.23 2.00 5.66
C VAL A 5 -8.31 0.51 5.41
N LEU A 6 -8.56 0.20 4.16
CA LEU A 6 -8.25 -1.09 3.60
C LEU A 6 -6.89 -0.95 2.94
N ALA A 7 -6.05 -1.99 3.00
CA ALA A 7 -4.88 -2.02 2.13
C ALA A 7 -5.33 -1.74 0.69
N ASP A 8 -4.62 -0.88 -0.04
CA ASP A 8 -4.98 -0.43 -1.40
C ASP A 8 -5.43 -1.57 -2.31
N GLN A 9 -4.74 -2.71 -2.22
CA GLN A 9 -5.07 -3.92 -2.96
C GLN A 9 -6.47 -4.47 -2.63
N VAL A 10 -6.87 -4.47 -1.35
CA VAL A 10 -8.18 -4.95 -0.89
C VAL A 10 -9.29 -4.02 -1.35
N PHE A 11 -9.07 -2.71 -1.27
CA PHE A 11 -10.03 -1.71 -1.76
C PHE A 11 -10.24 -1.82 -3.27
N ILE A 12 -9.16 -1.84 -4.05
CA ILE A 12 -9.22 -1.98 -5.51
C ILE A 12 -9.85 -3.33 -5.89
N LEU A 13 -9.50 -4.42 -5.20
CA LEU A 13 -10.11 -5.74 -5.42
C LEU A 13 -11.63 -5.71 -5.20
N GLN A 14 -12.10 -5.09 -4.12
CA GLN A 14 -13.54 -4.93 -3.86
C GLN A 14 -14.23 -4.10 -4.94
N GLN A 15 -13.62 -2.99 -5.38
CA GLN A 15 -14.17 -2.19 -6.48
C GLN A 15 -14.26 -2.97 -7.79
N VAL A 16 -13.20 -3.72 -8.14
CA VAL A 16 -13.21 -4.56 -9.35
C VAL A 16 -14.33 -5.58 -9.27
N VAL A 17 -14.51 -6.26 -8.13
CA VAL A 17 -15.60 -7.24 -7.94
C VAL A 17 -16.98 -6.57 -8.11
N GLN A 18 -17.19 -5.40 -7.53
CA GLN A 18 -18.46 -4.66 -7.69
C GLN A 18 -18.72 -4.28 -9.16
N LEU A 19 -17.70 -3.80 -9.88
CA LEU A 19 -17.81 -3.48 -11.30
C LEU A 19 -18.13 -4.72 -12.14
N LEU A 20 -17.53 -5.87 -11.83
CA LEU A 20 -17.79 -7.13 -12.49
C LEU A 20 -19.25 -7.60 -12.29
N LEU A 21 -19.76 -7.50 -11.06
CA LEU A 21 -21.15 -7.86 -10.76
C LEU A 21 -22.14 -6.91 -11.45
N ALA A 22 -21.88 -5.60 -11.44
CA ALA A 22 -22.73 -4.62 -12.11
C ALA A 22 -22.75 -4.81 -13.64
N GLN A 23 -21.63 -5.23 -14.24
CA GLN A 23 -21.55 -5.50 -15.69
C GLN A 23 -22.32 -6.77 -16.10
N ALA A 24 -22.47 -7.74 -15.19
CA ALA A 24 -23.31 -8.92 -15.41
C ALA A 24 -24.78 -8.56 -15.63
N GLU A 25 -25.25 -7.48 -14.99
CA GLU A 25 -26.64 -7.01 -15.08
C GLU A 25 -26.89 -6.12 -16.31
N ALA A 26 -25.84 -5.49 -16.87
CA ALA A 26 -25.94 -4.60 -18.04
C ALA A 26 -24.75 -4.79 -19.01
N PRO A 27 -24.82 -5.79 -19.91
CA PRO A 27 -23.72 -6.14 -20.82
C PRO A 27 -23.66 -5.18 -22.02
N HIS A 28 -23.02 -4.02 -21.84
CA HIS A 28 -22.58 -3.16 -22.94
C HIS A 28 -21.06 -2.91 -22.87
N ASP A 29 -20.49 -2.69 -24.06
CA ASP A 29 -19.07 -2.73 -24.44
C ASP A 29 -18.03 -2.36 -23.38
N SER A 30 -16.90 -3.10 -23.40
CA SER A 30 -15.58 -2.76 -22.83
C SER A 30 -15.63 -1.64 -21.79
N ASN A 31 -15.92 -2.00 -20.53
CA ASN A 31 -15.96 -1.03 -19.46
C ASN A 31 -14.52 -0.53 -19.19
N LEU A 32 -14.17 0.63 -19.74
CA LEU A 32 -12.86 1.27 -19.56
C LEU A 32 -12.52 1.42 -18.07
N VAL A 33 -13.53 1.64 -17.21
CA VAL A 33 -13.34 1.74 -15.76
C VAL A 33 -12.87 0.41 -15.19
N LEU A 34 -13.48 -0.71 -15.59
CA LEU A 34 -13.03 -2.04 -15.19
C LEU A 34 -11.61 -2.34 -15.70
N GLN A 35 -11.30 -1.98 -16.95
CA GLN A 35 -9.95 -2.14 -17.50
C GLN A 35 -8.90 -1.37 -16.68
N LEU A 36 -9.19 -0.12 -16.30
CA LEU A 36 -8.29 0.69 -15.49
C LEU A 36 -8.13 0.11 -14.08
N ALA A 37 -9.23 -0.25 -13.42
CA ALA A 37 -9.21 -0.81 -12.09
C ALA A 37 -8.44 -2.15 -12.03
N LEU A 38 -8.65 -3.04 -13.01
CA LEU A 38 -7.87 -4.28 -13.16
C LEU A 38 -6.39 -4.01 -13.41
N THR A 39 -6.06 -3.01 -14.22
CA THR A 39 -4.66 -2.63 -14.48
C THR A 39 -3.96 -2.18 -13.20
N GLU A 40 -4.63 -1.35 -12.39
CA GLU A 40 -4.08 -0.91 -11.11
C GLU A 40 -3.95 -2.03 -10.09
N LEU A 41 -4.92 -2.96 -10.05
CA LEU A 41 -4.81 -4.15 -9.20
C LEU A 41 -3.59 -5.01 -9.57
N VAL A 42 -3.36 -5.25 -10.87
CA VAL A 42 -2.20 -6.00 -11.34
C VAL A 42 -0.90 -5.28 -10.97
N LYS A 43 -0.83 -3.95 -11.13
CA LYS A 43 0.35 -3.16 -10.72
C LYS A 43 0.62 -3.24 -9.22
N GLN A 44 -0.42 -3.23 -8.38
CA GLN A 44 -0.27 -3.41 -6.93
C GLN A 44 0.32 -4.79 -6.60
N VAL A 45 -0.17 -5.85 -7.24
CA VAL A 45 0.38 -7.21 -7.08
C VAL A 45 1.84 -7.29 -7.56
N MET A 46 2.15 -6.69 -8.71
CA MET A 46 3.54 -6.61 -9.20
C MET A 46 4.45 -5.89 -8.20
N ARG A 47 3.99 -4.79 -7.58
CA ARG A 47 4.75 -4.05 -6.56
C ARG A 47 5.03 -4.92 -5.34
N SER A 48 4.00 -5.62 -4.85
CA SER A 48 4.15 -6.54 -3.71
C SER A 48 5.18 -7.64 -4.00
N PHE A 49 5.16 -8.25 -5.19
CA PHE A 49 6.14 -9.27 -5.57
C PHE A 49 7.56 -8.72 -5.70
N ALA A 50 7.72 -7.58 -6.37
CA ALA A 50 9.00 -6.88 -6.51
C ALA A 50 9.67 -6.58 -5.14
N GLN A 51 8.87 -6.37 -4.09
CA GLN A 51 9.35 -6.02 -2.75
C GLN A 51 9.57 -7.23 -1.82
N THR A 52 8.87 -8.35 -2.03
CA THR A 52 8.83 -9.46 -1.05
C THR A 52 9.44 -10.76 -1.54
N THR A 53 9.51 -10.96 -2.85
CA THR A 53 9.99 -12.21 -3.44
C THR A 53 11.45 -12.08 -3.82
N ALA A 54 12.25 -13.12 -3.51
CA ALA A 54 13.64 -13.18 -3.95
C ALA A 54 13.72 -12.91 -5.45
N VAL A 55 14.52 -11.91 -5.86
CA VAL A 55 14.56 -11.39 -7.23
C VAL A 55 14.84 -12.47 -8.27
N GLU A 56 15.53 -13.53 -7.88
CA GLU A 56 15.79 -14.72 -8.72
C GLU A 56 14.51 -15.42 -9.18
N ALA A 57 13.46 -15.44 -8.35
CA ALA A 57 12.16 -16.04 -8.69
C ALA A 57 11.29 -15.14 -9.59
N LEU A 58 11.68 -13.86 -9.79
CA LEU A 58 10.94 -12.88 -10.58
C LEU A 58 11.44 -12.74 -12.03
N GLN A 59 12.55 -13.39 -12.40
CA GLN A 59 13.22 -13.26 -13.71
C GLN A 59 12.25 -13.37 -14.90
N GLY A 60 11.77 -12.22 -15.40
CA GLY A 60 10.86 -12.15 -16.55
C GLY A 60 9.42 -12.64 -16.31
N HIS A 61 9.10 -13.07 -15.09
CA HIS A 61 7.80 -13.67 -14.76
C HIS A 61 6.90 -12.78 -13.90
N LEU A 62 7.37 -11.61 -13.47
CA LEU A 62 6.64 -10.69 -12.58
C LEU A 62 5.21 -10.40 -13.06
N LEU A 63 5.04 -10.00 -14.32
CA LEU A 63 3.72 -9.68 -14.87
C LEU A 63 2.81 -10.91 -14.96
N HIS A 64 3.38 -12.04 -15.39
CA HIS A 64 2.63 -13.29 -15.53
C HIS A 64 2.12 -13.78 -14.17
N GLN A 65 3.00 -13.82 -13.16
CA GLN A 65 2.64 -14.16 -11.79
C GLN A 65 1.60 -13.17 -11.24
N ALA A 66 1.78 -11.87 -11.45
CA ALA A 66 0.84 -10.87 -10.95
C ALA A 66 -0.56 -11.01 -11.57
N VAL A 67 -0.65 -11.29 -12.87
CA VAL A 67 -1.93 -11.57 -13.54
C VAL A 67 -2.57 -12.84 -12.98
N GLN A 68 -1.81 -13.92 -12.82
CA GLN A 68 -2.31 -15.17 -12.25
C GLN A 68 -2.83 -14.99 -10.82
N THR A 69 -2.06 -14.32 -9.96
CA THR A 69 -2.46 -14.02 -8.59
C THR A 69 -3.67 -13.09 -8.54
N THR A 70 -3.72 -12.07 -9.40
CA THR A 70 -4.90 -11.19 -9.50
C THR A 70 -6.16 -11.99 -9.86
N HIS A 71 -6.05 -12.90 -10.82
CA HIS A 71 -7.17 -13.78 -11.20
C HIS A 71 -7.61 -14.67 -10.03
N GLN A 72 -6.66 -15.27 -9.29
CA GLN A 72 -6.96 -16.08 -8.10
C GLN A 72 -7.63 -15.26 -6.99
N LEU A 73 -7.19 -14.03 -6.74
CA LEU A 73 -7.79 -13.13 -5.75
C LEU A 73 -9.23 -12.78 -6.11
N LEU A 74 -9.50 -12.51 -7.39
CA LEU A 74 -10.86 -12.25 -7.88
C LEU A 74 -11.75 -13.48 -7.76
N GLN A 75 -11.26 -14.66 -8.13
CA GLN A 75 -11.99 -15.92 -7.95
C GLN A 75 -12.32 -16.20 -6.48
N ALA A 76 -11.36 -15.97 -5.58
CA ALA A 76 -11.57 -16.16 -4.14
C ALA A 76 -12.66 -15.24 -3.58
N GLN A 77 -12.76 -14.00 -4.08
CA GLN A 77 -13.79 -13.04 -3.65
C GLN A 77 -15.18 -13.34 -4.19
N VAL A 78 -15.30 -13.82 -5.42
CA VAL A 78 -16.62 -14.13 -6.03
C VAL A 78 -17.13 -15.52 -5.62
N GLY A 79 -16.28 -16.34 -5.01
CA GLY A 79 -16.64 -17.62 -4.42
C GLY A 79 -17.12 -18.65 -5.44
N THR A 80 -18.07 -19.49 -5.05
CA THR A 80 -18.58 -20.61 -5.87
C THR A 80 -19.43 -20.19 -7.06
N THR A 81 -19.90 -18.95 -7.08
CA THR A 81 -20.69 -18.37 -8.17
C THR A 81 -19.90 -18.24 -9.48
N GLY A 82 -18.57 -18.24 -9.39
CA GLY A 82 -17.68 -18.05 -10.53
C GLY A 82 -17.67 -16.60 -11.02
N LEU A 83 -16.68 -16.24 -11.83
CA LEU A 83 -16.59 -14.90 -12.40
C LEU A 83 -17.73 -14.67 -13.39
N PRO A 84 -18.46 -13.55 -13.29
CA PRO A 84 -19.65 -13.29 -14.11
C PRO A 84 -19.33 -13.00 -15.58
N CYS A 85 -18.07 -12.74 -15.92
CA CYS A 85 -17.63 -12.46 -17.28
C CYS A 85 -16.23 -13.02 -17.55
N ASP A 86 -15.91 -13.20 -18.83
CA ASP A 86 -14.56 -13.58 -19.27
C ASP A 86 -13.58 -12.41 -19.09
N LEU A 87 -12.54 -12.64 -18.28
CA LEU A 87 -11.48 -11.66 -18.01
C LEU A 87 -10.31 -11.74 -18.99
N ALA A 88 -10.22 -12.79 -19.81
CA ALA A 88 -9.14 -12.99 -20.77
C ALA A 88 -8.83 -11.74 -21.62
N PRO A 89 -9.81 -11.04 -22.24
CA PRO A 89 -9.51 -9.87 -23.06
C PRO A 89 -8.90 -8.71 -22.27
N TYR A 90 -9.29 -8.54 -21.00
CA TYR A 90 -8.74 -7.51 -20.13
C TYR A 90 -7.28 -7.84 -19.75
N PHE A 91 -7.00 -9.09 -19.40
CA PHE A 91 -5.66 -9.53 -19.05
C PHE A 91 -4.71 -9.56 -20.23
N GLU A 92 -5.16 -9.92 -21.44
CA GLU A 92 -4.34 -9.79 -22.65
C GLU A 92 -3.91 -8.34 -22.89
N ARG A 93 -4.83 -7.38 -22.69
CA ARG A 93 -4.52 -5.96 -22.83
C ARG A 93 -3.57 -5.45 -21.75
N ILE A 94 -3.74 -5.90 -20.52
CA ILE A 94 -2.81 -5.60 -19.41
C ILE A 94 -1.44 -6.18 -19.73
N TYR A 95 -1.36 -7.43 -20.19
CA TYR A 95 -0.11 -8.09 -20.51
C TYR A 95 0.68 -7.30 -21.57
N ARG A 96 0.01 -6.84 -22.63
CA ARG A 96 0.64 -6.03 -23.69
C ARG A 96 1.09 -4.66 -23.18
N SER A 97 0.29 -4.00 -22.33
CA SER A 97 0.57 -2.62 -21.90
C SER A 97 1.54 -2.51 -20.72
N GLN A 98 1.67 -3.54 -19.89
CA GLN A 98 2.48 -3.50 -18.67
C GLN A 98 3.81 -4.27 -18.78
N HIS A 99 4.15 -4.79 -19.97
CA HIS A 99 5.38 -5.56 -20.18
C HIS A 99 6.64 -4.78 -19.82
N GLU A 100 6.77 -3.55 -20.34
CA GLU A 100 7.92 -2.68 -20.07
C GLU A 100 7.99 -2.26 -18.60
N VAL A 101 6.82 -1.98 -17.99
CA VAL A 101 6.72 -1.65 -16.56
C VAL A 101 7.23 -2.81 -15.70
N ALA A 102 6.85 -4.05 -16.03
CA ALA A 102 7.30 -5.24 -15.32
C ALA A 102 8.81 -5.46 -15.44
N GLN A 103 9.39 -5.22 -16.63
CA GLN A 103 10.83 -5.28 -16.84
C GLN A 103 11.56 -4.24 -15.98
N ALA A 104 11.12 -2.98 -16.02
CA ALA A 104 11.71 -1.90 -15.25
C ALA A 104 11.62 -2.18 -13.73
N MET A 105 10.49 -2.67 -13.23
CA MET A 105 10.33 -3.04 -11.82
C MET A 105 11.25 -4.20 -11.42
N THR A 106 11.40 -5.21 -12.28
CA THR A 106 12.30 -6.34 -12.03
C THR A 106 13.75 -5.87 -11.99
N GLU A 107 14.15 -5.00 -12.92
CA GLU A 107 15.50 -4.42 -12.96
C GLU A 107 15.78 -3.56 -11.72
N LEU A 108 14.83 -2.72 -11.31
CA LEU A 108 14.96 -1.92 -10.09
C LEU A 108 15.10 -2.81 -8.85
N SER A 109 14.31 -3.88 -8.75
CA SER A 109 14.40 -4.85 -7.66
C SER A 109 15.78 -5.53 -7.63
N TRP A 110 16.32 -5.87 -8.80
CA TRP A 110 17.66 -6.44 -8.91
C TRP A 110 18.76 -5.45 -8.52
N ARG A 111 18.67 -4.19 -8.98
CA ARG A 111 19.60 -3.14 -8.57
C ARG A 111 19.56 -2.91 -7.07
N LEU A 112 18.37 -2.95 -6.45
CA LEU A 112 18.20 -2.87 -5.00
C LEU A 112 18.92 -4.03 -4.30
N VAL A 113 18.71 -5.27 -4.70
CA VAL A 113 19.42 -6.44 -4.14
C VAL A 113 20.94 -6.34 -4.33
N GLN A 114 21.41 -5.78 -5.45
CA GLN A 114 22.84 -5.55 -5.64
C GLN A 114 23.40 -4.41 -4.77
N THR A 115 22.57 -3.45 -4.41
CA THR A 115 22.92 -2.39 -3.45
C THR A 115 22.70 -2.78 -1.99
N GLU A 116 22.10 -3.95 -1.70
CA GLU A 116 21.98 -4.53 -0.34
C GLU A 116 23.34 -4.88 0.33
N SER A 117 24.46 -4.45 -0.25
CA SER A 117 25.73 -4.36 0.48
C SER A 117 25.73 -3.25 1.54
N GLU A 118 24.77 -2.31 1.57
CA GLU A 118 24.72 -1.25 2.58
C GLU A 118 23.32 -1.12 3.25
N VAL A 119 23.23 -1.72 4.44
CA VAL A 119 22.26 -1.45 5.52
C VAL A 119 20.80 -1.79 5.22
N PHE A 120 20.46 -3.09 5.24
CA PHE A 120 19.08 -3.54 5.44
C PHE A 120 18.59 -3.03 6.80
N ARG A 121 17.69 -2.04 6.80
CA ARG A 121 17.10 -1.54 8.05
C ARG A 121 15.86 -2.36 8.34
N ALA A 122 16.00 -3.25 9.32
CA ALA A 122 14.92 -4.12 9.72
C ALA A 122 13.68 -3.31 10.06
N ARG A 123 12.56 -3.68 9.43
CA ARG A 123 11.23 -3.20 9.81
C ARG A 123 11.01 -3.53 11.28
N THR A 124 10.69 -2.51 12.08
CA THR A 124 10.33 -2.68 13.48
C THR A 124 8.83 -2.87 13.58
N ILE A 125 8.38 -3.94 14.23
CA ILE A 125 6.96 -4.20 14.44
C ILE A 125 6.56 -3.65 15.81
N VAL A 126 5.52 -2.82 15.84
CA VAL A 126 4.90 -2.32 17.06
C VAL A 126 3.58 -3.06 17.26
N ASP A 127 3.63 -4.13 18.04
CA ASP A 127 2.49 -5.01 18.35
C ASP A 127 1.71 -4.58 19.60
N THR A 128 2.31 -3.73 20.44
CA THR A 128 1.71 -3.19 21.68
C THR A 128 0.67 -2.09 21.45
N ALA A 129 0.43 -1.69 20.21
CA ALA A 129 -0.55 -0.67 19.85
C ALA A 129 -1.96 -1.28 19.66
N PRO A 130 -3.04 -0.48 19.79
CA PRO A 130 -4.41 -0.96 19.53
C PRO A 130 -4.58 -1.59 18.14
N VAL A 131 -3.85 -1.07 17.15
CA VAL A 131 -3.68 -1.67 15.82
C VAL A 131 -2.18 -1.88 15.60
N PRO A 132 -1.70 -3.12 15.42
CA PRO A 132 -0.31 -3.36 15.11
C PRO A 132 0.10 -2.70 13.80
N PHE A 133 1.29 -2.09 13.79
CA PHE A 133 1.86 -1.46 12.60
C PHE A 133 3.36 -1.76 12.51
N GLY A 134 3.90 -1.64 11.30
CA GLY A 134 5.34 -1.78 11.07
C GLY A 134 5.96 -0.45 10.68
N VAL A 135 7.12 -0.14 11.25
CA VAL A 135 7.93 1.04 10.95
C VAL A 135 9.15 0.61 10.12
N THR A 136 9.27 1.18 8.94
CA THR A 136 10.37 0.94 8.00
C THR A 136 11.18 2.23 7.88
N PRO A 137 12.46 2.24 8.29
CA PRO A 137 13.32 3.38 8.04
C PRO A 137 13.65 3.49 6.55
N LEU A 138 13.61 4.72 6.03
CA LEU A 138 13.92 5.05 4.64
C LEU A 138 15.31 5.69 4.55
N GLY A 139 16.00 5.47 3.43
CA GLY A 139 17.29 6.07 3.12
C GLY A 139 18.35 5.05 2.73
N ILE A 140 19.41 5.53 2.09
CA ILE A 140 20.49 4.71 1.49
C ILE A 140 21.74 4.61 2.38
N HIS A 141 21.86 5.46 3.40
CA HIS A 141 23.04 5.55 4.26
C HIS A 141 22.82 4.90 5.62
N ALA A 142 23.73 5.10 6.59
CA ALA A 142 23.60 4.56 7.96
C ALA A 142 22.61 5.34 8.84
N ILE A 143 22.33 6.62 8.53
CA ILE A 143 21.39 7.49 9.26
C ILE A 143 20.08 7.58 8.48
N PRO A 144 18.90 7.36 9.09
CA PRO A 144 17.66 7.29 8.32
C PRO A 144 17.30 8.67 7.80
N GLU A 145 16.90 8.72 6.53
CA GLU A 145 16.48 9.94 5.83
C GLU A 145 14.96 10.11 5.88
N GLY A 146 14.24 9.06 6.25
CA GLY A 146 12.80 9.10 6.49
C GLY A 146 12.33 7.91 7.30
N LEU A 147 11.05 7.92 7.65
CA LEU A 147 10.36 6.78 8.25
C LEU A 147 9.02 6.59 7.53
N LEU A 148 8.65 5.34 7.35
CA LEU A 148 7.34 4.91 6.86
C LEU A 148 6.71 4.02 7.92
N ALA A 149 5.47 4.31 8.32
CA ALA A 149 4.66 3.42 9.14
C ALA A 149 3.45 2.94 8.35
N GLU A 150 3.16 1.65 8.44
CA GLU A 150 2.02 1.03 7.76
C GLU A 150 1.26 0.11 8.73
N PRO A 151 -0.08 0.19 8.77
CA PRO A 151 -0.88 -0.72 9.58
C PRO A 151 -0.74 -2.16 9.06
N LEU A 152 -0.63 -3.12 9.97
CA LEU A 152 -0.52 -4.55 9.63
C LEU A 152 -1.89 -5.24 9.47
N GLN A 153 -2.97 -4.53 9.79
CA GLN A 153 -4.34 -5.01 9.68
C GLN A 153 -5.28 -3.86 9.31
N PRO A 154 -6.49 -4.16 8.76
CA PRO A 154 -7.49 -3.13 8.49
C PRO A 154 -7.80 -2.30 9.73
N CYS A 155 -7.83 -0.98 9.57
CA CYS A 155 -8.04 -0.04 10.66
C CYS A 155 -8.88 1.17 10.20
N GLY A 156 -9.36 1.95 11.16
CA GLY A 156 -9.87 3.29 10.90
C GLY A 156 -8.77 4.33 11.14
N LEU A 157 -8.88 5.47 10.46
CA LEU A 157 -8.12 6.68 10.76
C LEU A 157 -9.03 7.70 11.45
N GLN A 158 -8.65 8.16 12.64
CA GLN A 158 -9.42 9.17 13.39
C GLN A 158 -8.83 10.56 13.25
N ARG A 159 -9.22 11.28 12.20
CA ARG A 159 -8.79 12.67 12.00
C ARG A 159 -9.17 13.59 13.15
N GLU A 160 -10.34 13.43 13.75
CA GLU A 160 -10.79 14.32 14.83
C GLU A 160 -9.95 14.19 16.08
N VAL A 161 -9.40 13.00 16.35
CA VAL A 161 -8.45 12.80 17.45
C VAL A 161 -7.15 13.50 17.10
N LEU A 162 -6.63 13.29 15.89
CA LEU A 162 -5.43 13.99 15.46
C LEU A 162 -5.56 15.51 15.52
N GLN A 163 -6.72 16.08 15.20
CA GLN A 163 -6.95 17.53 15.25
C GLN A 163 -7.02 18.10 16.66
N ARG A 164 -7.27 17.27 17.68
CA ARG A 164 -7.26 17.70 19.09
C ARG A 164 -5.84 17.82 19.61
N ASP A 165 -5.01 16.84 19.26
CA ASP A 165 -3.69 16.66 19.86
C ASP A 165 -2.56 17.19 18.97
N TYR A 166 -2.81 17.39 17.67
CA TYR A 166 -1.83 17.81 16.67
C TYR A 166 -2.35 18.89 15.72
N ALA A 167 -1.40 19.59 15.10
CA ALA A 167 -1.72 20.51 14.01
C ALA A 167 -1.89 19.71 12.70
N VAL A 168 -3.12 19.60 12.23
CA VAL A 168 -3.47 18.87 11.00
C VAL A 168 -3.88 19.85 9.89
N ARG A 169 -3.26 19.73 8.71
CA ARG A 169 -3.64 20.43 7.48
C ARG A 169 -4.13 19.43 6.42
N GLY A 170 -4.92 19.94 5.48
CA GLY A 170 -5.58 19.14 4.44
C GLY A 170 -7.05 18.88 4.77
N LEU A 171 -7.94 19.12 3.82
CA LEU A 171 -9.37 18.82 3.94
C LEU A 171 -9.68 17.37 3.55
N HIS A 172 -8.93 16.84 2.59
CA HIS A 172 -8.91 15.46 2.12
C HIS A 172 -7.47 14.94 2.18
N PHE A 173 -7.27 13.64 1.96
CA PHE A 173 -5.93 13.07 1.85
C PHE A 173 -5.15 13.73 0.69
N PRO A 174 -3.81 13.84 0.84
CA PRO A 174 -3.04 13.52 2.04
C PRO A 174 -3.26 14.54 3.18
N TRP A 175 -3.15 14.10 4.43
CA TRP A 175 -3.13 15.00 5.58
C TRP A 175 -1.70 15.29 6.00
N GLU A 176 -1.39 16.56 6.25
CA GLU A 176 -0.12 16.95 6.88
C GLU A 176 -0.35 17.09 8.38
N VAL A 177 0.38 16.33 9.18
CA VAL A 177 0.29 16.36 10.65
C VAL A 177 1.64 16.82 11.21
N THR A 178 1.65 17.91 11.97
CA THR A 178 2.87 18.38 12.63
C THR A 178 2.93 17.89 14.08
N VAL A 179 4.00 17.16 14.42
CA VAL A 179 4.25 16.60 15.76
C VAL A 179 5.63 17.03 16.24
N GLN A 180 5.70 17.83 17.31
CA GLN A 180 6.97 18.34 17.87
C GLN A 180 7.91 18.98 16.82
N GLY A 181 7.35 19.63 15.80
CA GLY A 181 8.12 20.24 14.70
C GLY A 181 8.48 19.30 13.55
N LEU A 182 8.15 18.02 13.65
CA LEU A 182 8.22 17.03 12.57
C LEU A 182 6.96 17.11 11.71
N THR A 183 7.09 17.17 10.39
CA THR A 183 5.96 17.10 9.47
C THR A 183 5.79 15.69 8.96
N CYS A 184 4.68 15.07 9.31
CA CYS A 184 4.29 13.75 8.83
C CYS A 184 3.16 13.87 7.79
N ILE A 185 3.17 13.02 6.79
CA ILE A 185 2.17 12.92 5.74
C ILE A 185 1.39 11.63 5.96
N VAL A 186 0.06 11.73 6.09
CA VAL A 186 -0.86 10.60 6.15
C VAL A 186 -1.51 10.45 4.78
N GLU A 187 -1.34 9.29 4.16
CA GLU A 187 -1.93 8.96 2.87
C GLU A 187 -3.29 8.26 3.03
N SER A 188 -4.02 8.13 1.92
CA SER A 188 -5.37 7.53 1.92
C SER A 188 -5.37 6.03 2.23
N ASP A 189 -4.26 5.35 2.02
CA ASP A 189 -4.04 3.92 2.34
C ASP A 189 -3.62 3.71 3.80
N GLY A 190 -3.65 4.79 4.60
CA GLY A 190 -3.23 4.80 5.99
C GLY A 190 -1.73 4.72 6.20
N SER A 191 -0.91 4.78 5.15
CA SER A 191 0.53 4.94 5.35
C SER A 191 0.84 6.32 5.93
N LEU A 192 1.81 6.34 6.84
CA LEU A 192 2.33 7.55 7.46
C LEU A 192 3.80 7.70 7.07
N ILE A 193 4.19 8.85 6.53
CA ILE A 193 5.55 9.09 6.04
C ILE A 193 6.11 10.37 6.67
N THR A 194 7.39 10.36 7.01
CA THR A 194 8.12 11.58 7.40
C THR A 194 9.52 11.57 6.80
N PHE A 195 10.05 12.77 6.57
CA PHE A 195 11.44 12.98 6.17
C PHE A 195 12.24 13.49 7.37
N LEU A 196 13.50 13.03 7.48
CA LEU A 196 14.41 13.31 8.58
C LEU A 196 15.69 14.03 8.11
N GLU A 197 15.70 14.49 6.86
CA GLU A 197 16.83 15.20 6.28
C GLU A 197 17.20 16.45 7.09
N GLY A 198 18.49 16.63 7.34
CA GLY A 198 19.01 17.76 8.13
C GLY A 198 18.87 17.63 9.65
N LEU A 199 18.29 16.55 10.17
CA LEU A 199 18.25 16.27 11.60
C LEU A 199 19.55 15.65 12.11
N SER A 200 19.96 16.04 13.33
CA SER A 200 21.06 15.36 14.04
C SER A 200 20.62 13.94 14.51
N PRO A 201 21.57 13.02 14.79
CA PRO A 201 21.23 11.66 15.24
C PRO A 201 20.34 11.61 16.49
N ALA A 202 20.50 12.55 17.43
CA ALA A 202 19.63 12.64 18.61
C ALA A 202 18.20 13.07 18.25
N GLN A 203 18.06 14.01 17.32
CA GLN A 203 16.76 14.47 16.82
C GLN A 203 16.06 13.38 16.01
N VAL A 204 16.81 12.56 15.26
CA VAL A 204 16.28 11.38 14.56
C VAL A 204 15.61 10.39 15.52
N LEU A 205 16.25 10.09 16.66
CA LEU A 205 15.68 9.19 17.67
C LEU A 205 14.40 9.76 18.28
N GLN A 206 14.40 11.06 18.59
CA GLN A 206 13.22 11.75 19.10
C GLN A 206 12.08 11.79 18.06
N ALA A 207 12.41 12.04 16.80
CA ALA A 207 11.47 12.03 15.69
C ALA A 207 10.86 10.64 15.52
N GLY A 208 11.65 9.56 15.59
CA GLY A 208 11.15 8.19 15.56
C GLY A 208 10.14 7.90 16.67
N THR A 209 10.44 8.32 17.90
CA THR A 209 9.52 8.14 19.03
C THR A 209 8.21 8.92 18.82
N SER A 210 8.30 10.16 18.33
CA SER A 210 7.13 11.01 18.06
C SER A 210 6.27 10.47 16.92
N PHE A 211 6.93 9.91 15.90
CA PHE A 211 6.31 9.27 14.75
C PHE A 211 5.56 7.99 15.13
N GLU A 212 6.15 7.15 15.97
CA GLU A 212 5.48 5.96 16.51
C GLU A 212 4.26 6.31 17.38
N LEU A 213 4.36 7.36 18.20
CA LEU A 213 3.22 7.85 18.98
C LEU A 213 2.09 8.33 18.07
N LEU A 214 2.41 9.11 17.03
CA LEU A 214 1.43 9.54 16.05
C LEU A 214 0.74 8.35 15.37
N ALA A 215 1.49 7.32 14.96
CA ALA A 215 0.93 6.12 14.37
C ALA A 215 -0.02 5.37 15.33
N ARG A 216 0.34 5.29 16.62
CA ARG A 216 -0.52 4.69 17.66
C ARG A 216 -1.83 5.44 17.85
N ASP A 217 -1.80 6.77 17.79
CA ASP A 217 -2.97 7.62 17.99
C ASP A 217 -3.84 7.71 16.71
N LEU A 218 -3.20 7.56 15.54
CA LEU A 218 -3.86 7.57 14.24
C LEU A 218 -4.66 6.28 13.97
N TYR A 219 -4.05 5.10 14.19
CA TYR A 219 -4.64 3.82 13.82
C TYR A 219 -5.58 3.28 14.90
N VAL A 220 -6.87 3.17 14.55
CA VAL A 220 -7.88 2.64 15.46
C VAL A 220 -8.49 1.33 14.95
N PRO A 221 -8.87 0.40 15.84
CA PRO A 221 -9.58 -0.81 15.40
C PRO A 221 -10.90 -0.46 14.71
N LEU A 222 -11.22 -1.16 13.62
CA LEU A 222 -12.57 -1.10 13.06
C LEU A 222 -13.53 -1.73 14.06
N VAL A 223 -14.45 -0.93 14.60
CA VAL A 223 -15.52 -1.46 15.45
C VAL A 223 -16.44 -2.29 14.56
N VAL A 224 -16.34 -3.61 14.64
CA VAL A 224 -17.35 -4.51 14.07
C VAL A 224 -18.60 -4.33 14.93
N ALA A 225 -19.62 -3.66 14.41
CA ALA A 225 -20.93 -3.67 15.05
C ALA A 225 -21.39 -5.14 15.13
N PRO A 226 -21.82 -5.62 16.32
CA PRO A 226 -22.32 -6.98 16.49
C PRO A 226 -23.59 -7.25 15.68
#